data_AF-A0A1G5HK21-F1
#
_entry.id   AF-A0A1G5HK21-F1
#
_cell.length_a   1.000
_cell.length_b   1.000
_cell.length_c   1.000
_cell.angle_alpha   90.00
_cell.angle_beta   90.00
_cell.angle_gamma   90.00
#
_symmetry.space_group_name_H-M   'P 1'
#
loop_
_entity.id
_entity.type
_entity.pdbx_description
1 polymer ?
#
loop_
_entity_poly.entity_id
_entity_poly.type
_entity_poly.pdbx_seq_one_letter_code
_entity_poly.pdbx_strand_id
1 'polypeptide(L)'
;MSKYLVQLDFISFIKFNSLAFCCANTLFSPFNALFTFQSGGITKAFLVVFLAPFAGLLLGAFFGILAFPLYKFLTARSEFFATLSGQFTEIPDGPIDEPVTDD
;
A
#
# COMPACT_ATOMS: atom_id res chain seq x y z
N MET A 1 -13.26 -5.04 20.37
CA MET A 1 -13.28 -4.51 18.96
C MET A 1 -11.86 -4.42 18.34
N SER A 2 -11.74 -4.81 17.06
CA SER A 2 -10.66 -4.61 16.06
C SER A 2 -9.18 -5.01 16.33
N LYS A 3 -8.81 -6.22 15.90
CA LYS A 3 -7.43 -6.61 15.59
C LYS A 3 -7.12 -6.21 14.14
N TYR A 4 -6.50 -5.05 13.94
CA TYR A 4 -6.16 -4.53 12.61
C TYR A 4 -4.95 -5.23 11.98
N LEU A 5 -5.01 -6.55 11.80
CA LEU A 5 -4.32 -7.18 10.66
C LEU A 5 -5.33 -7.15 9.52
N VAL A 6 -5.46 -5.98 8.87
CA VAL A 6 -6.28 -5.85 7.67
C VAL A 6 -5.58 -6.67 6.59
N GLN A 7 -5.92 -7.95 6.51
CA GLN A 7 -5.59 -8.75 5.34
C GLN A 7 -6.20 -8.03 4.14
N LEU A 8 -5.35 -7.53 3.25
CA LEU A 8 -5.82 -6.92 2.02
C LEU A 8 -6.28 -8.04 1.10
N ASP A 9 -7.56 -8.01 0.75
CA ASP A 9 -8.08 -8.78 -0.38
C ASP A 9 -7.28 -8.48 -1.65
N PHE A 10 -7.24 -9.44 -2.57
CA PHE A 10 -6.46 -9.37 -3.81
C PHE A 10 -6.62 -8.03 -4.54
N ILE A 11 -7.87 -7.60 -4.71
CA ILE A 11 -8.22 -6.36 -5.40
C ILE A 11 -7.69 -5.15 -4.63
N SER A 12 -7.80 -5.16 -3.30
CA SER A 12 -7.32 -4.08 -2.44
C SER A 12 -5.80 -4.01 -2.41
N PHE A 13 -5.11 -5.15 -2.42
CA PHE A 13 -3.65 -5.24 -2.50
C PHE A 13 -3.12 -4.69 -3.84
N ILE A 14 -3.78 -5.03 -4.95
CA ILE A 14 -3.43 -4.51 -6.28
C ILE A 14 -3.69 -3.03 -6.36
N LYS A 15 -4.83 -2.54 -5.86
CA LYS A 15 -5.15 -1.10 -5.83
C LYS A 15 -4.11 -0.32 -5.02
N PHE A 16 -3.76 -0.83 -3.85
CA PHE A 16 -2.74 -0.22 -3.00
C PHE A 16 -1.38 -0.15 -3.70
N ASN A 17 -0.92 -1.27 -4.29
CA ASN A 17 0.34 -1.27 -5.04
C ASN A 17 0.29 -0.35 -6.25
N SER A 18 -0.79 -0.38 -7.03
CA SER A 18 -0.95 0.48 -8.21
C SER A 18 -0.88 1.96 -7.83
N LEU A 19 -1.56 2.36 -6.75
CA LEU A 19 -1.51 3.72 -6.24
C LEU A 19 -0.11 4.08 -5.74
N ALA A 20 0.53 3.21 -4.97
CA ALA A 20 1.87 3.43 -4.44
C ALA A 20 2.90 3.63 -5.56
N PHE A 21 2.89 2.78 -6.59
CA PHE A 21 3.77 2.91 -7.75
C PHE A 21 3.43 4.11 -8.63
N CYS A 22 2.15 4.48 -8.77
CA CYS A 22 1.74 5.72 -9.42
C CYS A 22 2.36 6.94 -8.72
N CYS A 23 2.21 7.03 -7.40
CA CYS A 23 2.77 8.11 -6.59
C CYS A 23 4.29 8.14 -6.67
N ALA A 24 4.96 7.00 -6.50
CA ALA A 24 6.41 6.90 -6.61
C ALA A 24 6.89 7.36 -7.99
N ASN A 25 6.29 6.86 -9.08
CA ASN A 25 6.72 7.20 -10.43
C ASN A 25 6.42 8.67 -10.77
N THR A 26 5.34 9.24 -10.22
CA THR A 26 5.03 10.67 -10.35
C THR A 26 6.08 11.53 -9.63
N LEU A 27 6.49 11.15 -8.41
CA LEU A 27 7.54 11.83 -7.65
C LEU A 27 8.91 11.76 -8.34
N PHE A 28 9.24 10.64 -8.98
CA PHE A 28 10.49 10.49 -9.74
C PHE A 28 10.42 11.04 -11.17
N SER A 29 9.22 11.33 -11.69
CA SER A 29 9.03 11.80 -13.06
C SER A 29 9.80 13.09 -13.41
N PRO A 30 9.96 14.09 -12.53
CA PRO A 30 10.72 15.29 -12.86
C PRO A 30 12.21 15.00 -13.02
N PHE A 31 12.77 14.09 -12.23
CA PHE A 31 14.16 13.65 -12.36
C PHE A 31 14.38 12.95 -13.71
N ASN A 32 13.49 12.02 -14.08
CA ASN A 32 13.54 11.36 -15.40
C ASN A 32 13.33 12.35 -16.56
N ALA A 33 12.48 13.36 -16.38
CA ALA A 33 12.25 14.40 -17.36
C ALA A 33 13.47 15.31 -17.54
N LEU A 34 14.22 15.62 -16.48
CA LEU A 34 15.47 16.38 -16.55
C LEU A 34 16.54 15.63 -17.35
N PHE A 35 16.71 14.33 -17.13
CA PHE A 35 17.62 13.50 -17.94
C PHE A 35 17.18 13.43 -19.41
N THR A 36 15.87 13.34 -19.64
CA THR A 36 15.31 13.31 -21.01
C THR A 36 15.45 14.66 -21.71
N PHE A 37 15.36 15.77 -20.97
CA PHE A 37 15.54 17.12 -21.50
C PHE A 37 16.96 17.32 -22.06
N GLN A 38 17.98 16.83 -21.33
CA GLN A 38 19.38 16.91 -21.73
C GLN A 38 19.69 16.13 -23.02
N SER A 39 18.93 15.08 -23.32
CA SER A 39 19.22 14.14 -24.42
C SER A 39 18.25 14.19 -25.59
N GLY A 40 17.03 14.69 -25.40
CA GLY A 40 15.92 14.51 -26.37
C GLY A 40 14.97 15.70 -26.52
N GLY A 41 15.24 16.84 -25.87
CA GLY A 41 14.46 18.07 -26.01
C GLY A 41 13.19 18.13 -25.15
N ILE A 42 12.63 19.34 -25.07
CA ILE A 42 11.58 19.68 -24.08
C ILE A 42 10.26 18.92 -24.26
N THR A 43 9.87 18.65 -25.51
CA THR A 43 8.61 17.95 -25.83
C THR A 43 8.61 16.52 -25.29
N LYS A 44 9.75 15.82 -25.37
CA LYS A 44 9.87 14.46 -24.83
C LYS A 44 9.89 14.46 -23.30
N ALA A 45 10.54 15.46 -22.69
CA ALA A 45 10.55 15.61 -21.23
C ALA A 45 9.13 15.81 -20.68
N PHE A 46 8.31 16.67 -21.32
CA PHE A 46 6.90 16.84 -20.94
C PHE A 46 6.08 15.56 -21.10
N LEU A 47 6.28 14.82 -22.19
CA LEU A 47 5.62 13.52 -22.37
C LEU A 47 5.96 12.53 -21.26
N VAL A 48 7.23 12.47 -20.83
CA VAL A 48 7.67 11.59 -19.73
C VAL A 48 6.95 11.94 -18.42
N VAL A 49 6.79 13.22 -18.11
CA VAL A 49 6.04 13.66 -16.91
C VAL A 49 4.57 13.26 -16.99
N PHE A 50 3.91 13.49 -18.13
CA PHE A 50 2.49 13.16 -18.29
C PHE A 50 2.23 11.65 -18.31
N LEU A 51 3.16 10.84 -18.84
CA LEU A 51 3.00 9.39 -18.93
C LEU A 51 3.40 8.66 -17.64
N ALA A 52 4.23 9.28 -16.79
CA ALA A 52 4.72 8.70 -15.55
C ALA A 52 3.63 8.12 -14.63
N PRO A 53 2.50 8.80 -14.31
CA PRO A 53 1.46 8.22 -13.47
C PRO A 53 0.84 6.97 -14.08
N PHE A 54 0.57 6.97 -15.39
CA PHE A 54 -0.02 5.81 -16.09
C PHE A 54 0.95 4.62 -16.13
N ALA A 55 2.23 4.90 -16.40
CA ALA A 55 3.28 3.89 -16.33
C ALA A 55 3.38 3.31 -14.92
N GLY A 56 3.32 4.15 -13.88
CA GLY A 56 3.34 3.70 -12.48
C GLY A 56 2.13 2.85 -12.10
N LEU A 57 0.93 3.19 -12.56
CA LEU A 57 -0.28 2.39 -12.35
C LEU A 57 -0.16 1.00 -12.96
N LEU A 58 0.28 0.91 -14.22
CA LEU A 58 0.47 -0.38 -14.91
C LEU A 58 1.54 -1.24 -14.23
N LEU A 59 2.67 -0.62 -13.86
CA LEU A 59 3.77 -1.31 -13.19
C LEU A 59 3.32 -1.84 -11.82
N GLY A 60 2.62 -1.00 -11.03
CA GLY A 60 2.10 -1.39 -9.73
C GLY A 60 1.02 -2.46 -9.81
N ALA A 61 0.20 -2.48 -10.86
CA ALA A 61 -0.75 -3.58 -11.10
C ALA A 61 -0.02 -4.90 -11.41
N PHE A 62 0.98 -4.86 -12.30
CA PHE A 62 1.77 -6.03 -12.69
C PHE A 62 2.56 -6.61 -11.51
N PHE A 63 3.30 -5.77 -10.79
CA PHE A 63 4.02 -6.17 -9.59
C PHE A 63 3.08 -6.57 -8.46
N GLY A 64 1.92 -5.93 -8.33
CA GLY A 64 0.88 -6.32 -7.37
C GLY A 64 0.38 -7.75 -7.60
N ILE A 65 0.16 -8.16 -8.85
CA ILE A 65 -0.26 -9.53 -9.19
C ILE A 65 0.86 -10.54 -8.85
N LEU A 66 2.11 -10.23 -9.22
CA LEU A 66 3.26 -11.11 -8.96
C LEU A 66 3.63 -11.21 -7.48
N ALA A 67 3.47 -10.12 -6.73
CA ALA A 67 3.81 -10.05 -5.31
C ALA A 67 2.69 -10.58 -4.41
N PHE A 68 1.45 -10.71 -4.92
CA PHE A 68 0.32 -11.23 -4.15
C PHE A 68 0.54 -12.65 -3.57
N PRO A 69 1.04 -13.66 -4.30
CA PRO A 69 1.32 -14.97 -3.72
C PRO A 69 2.37 -14.90 -2.60
N LEU A 70 3.38 -14.04 -2.76
CA LEU A 70 4.39 -13.80 -1.73
C LEU A 70 3.79 -13.11 -0.50
N TYR A 71 2.92 -12.11 -0.72
CA TYR A 71 2.15 -11.46 0.35
C TYR A 71 1.31 -12.48 1.12
N LYS A 72 0.54 -13.33 0.43
CA LYS A 72 -0.25 -14.39 1.06
C LYS A 72 0.60 -15.38 1.85
N PHE A 73 1.76 -15.77 1.33
CA PHE A 73 2.69 -16.65 2.02
C PHE A 73 3.25 -16.02 3.31
N LEU A 74 3.67 -14.75 3.24
CA LEU A 74 4.19 -14.01 4.38
C LEU A 74 3.10 -13.78 5.43
N THR A 75 1.89 -13.41 5.01
CA THR A 75 0.76 -13.20 5.92
C THR A 75 0.38 -14.50 6.64
N ALA A 76 0.28 -15.63 5.94
CA ALA A 76 0.00 -16.93 6.56
C ALA A 76 1.07 -17.33 7.59
N ARG A 77 2.34 -17.02 7.33
CA ARG A 77 3.42 -17.22 8.30
C ARG A 77 3.34 -16.25 9.49
N SER A 78 2.96 -14.98 9.27
CA SER A 78 2.77 -14.02 10.36
C SER A 78 1.60 -14.35 11.26
N GLU A 79 0.52 -14.92 10.72
CA GLU A 79 -0.60 -15.43 11.53
C GLU A 79 -0.19 -16.64 12.34
N PHE A 80 0.62 -17.53 11.77
CA PHE A 80 1.22 -18.64 12.51
C PHE A 80 2.11 -18.13 13.66
N PHE A 81 2.92 -17.09 13.44
CA PHE A 81 3.71 -16.47 14.53
C PHE A 81 2.83 -15.75 15.55
N ALA A 82 1.79 -15.04 15.14
CA ALA A 82 0.85 -14.36 16.04
C ALA A 82 0.00 -15.35 16.86
N THR A 83 -0.25 -16.54 16.30
CA THR A 83 -0.95 -17.65 16.99
C THR A 83 -0.01 -18.36 17.95
N LEU A 84 1.26 -18.52 17.58
CA LEU A 84 2.30 -19.12 18.44
C LEU A 84 2.81 -18.19 19.53
N SER A 85 2.75 -16.86 19.34
CA SER A 85 3.29 -15.89 20.29
C SER A 85 2.42 -15.67 21.53
N GLY A 86 1.35 -16.45 21.71
CA GLY A 86 0.63 -16.64 22.97
C GLY A 86 0.20 -15.36 23.70
N GLN A 87 -1.11 -15.08 23.69
CA GLN A 87 -1.77 -14.08 24.53
C GLN A 87 -1.21 -12.65 24.46
N PHE A 88 -1.77 -11.84 23.56
CA PHE A 88 -1.91 -10.42 23.86
C PHE A 88 -3.22 -10.22 24.61
N THR A 89 -3.08 -9.74 25.85
CA THR A 89 -4.11 -9.37 26.83
C THR A 89 -5.41 -8.91 26.19
N GLU A 90 -6.48 -9.65 26.43
CA GLU A 90 -7.84 -9.20 26.17
C GLU A 90 -8.14 -8.04 27.12
N ILE A 91 -8.33 -6.84 26.57
CA ILE A 91 -8.94 -5.73 27.31
C ILE A 91 -10.46 -5.97 27.22
N PRO A 92 -11.17 -6.07 28.35
CA PRO A 92 -12.59 -6.43 28.33
C PRO A 92 -13.40 -5.39 27.55
N ASP A 93 -14.16 -5.86 26.54
CA ASP A 93 -15.22 -5.11 25.87
C ASP A 93 -16.41 -4.97 26.86
N GLY A 94 -16.28 -4.05 27.83
CA GLY A 94 -17.40 -3.58 28.63
C GLY A 94 -18.27 -2.59 27.83
N PRO A 95 -19.58 -2.52 28.09
CA PRO A 95 -20.46 -1.57 27.40
C PRO A 95 -20.00 -0.14 27.70
N ILE A 96 -19.75 0.61 26.64
CA ILE A 96 -19.55 2.07 26.69
C ILE A 96 -20.95 2.66 26.86
N ASP A 97 -21.44 2.78 28.09
CA ASP A 97 -22.55 3.67 28.46
C ASP A 97 -22.67 3.73 29.98
N GLU A 98 -22.15 4.79 30.57
CA GLU A 98 -22.90 5.76 31.37
C GLU A 98 -21.92 6.76 32.02
N PRO A 99 -22.13 8.08 31.90
CA PRO A 99 -21.38 9.04 32.71
C PRO A 99 -21.77 8.84 34.17
N VAL A 100 -20.77 8.67 35.03
CA VAL A 100 -20.93 8.66 36.48
C VAL A 100 -21.61 9.97 36.90
N THR A 101 -22.89 9.91 37.25
CA THR A 101 -23.51 10.93 38.08
C THR A 101 -23.24 10.58 39.53
N ASP A 102 -22.44 11.42 40.18
CA ASP A 102 -22.25 11.43 41.63
C ASP A 102 -23.58 11.86 42.30
N ASP A 103 -24.17 10.95 43.08
CA ASP A 103 -25.08 11.26 44.20
C ASP A 103 -24.59 10.49 45.44
#